data_AF-A0A7W1CT46-F1
#
_entry.id   AF-A0A7W1CT46-F1
#
_cell.length_a   1.000
_cell.length_b   1.000
_cell.length_c   1.000
_cell.angle_alpha   90.00
_cell.angle_beta   90.00
_cell.angle_gamma   90.00
#
_symmetry.space_group_name_H-M   'P 1'
#
loop_
_entity.id
_entity.type
_entity.pdbx_description
1 polymer ?
#
loop_
_entity_poly.entity_id
_entity_poly.type
_entity_poly.pdbx_seq_one_letter_code
_entity_poly.pdbx_strand_id
1 'polypeptide(L)'
;ELGKLPQVLGGGVFGGASLEAGNVWANPGDIDLSDMIISGSLFLGADTLIGSLSLGVGASGSGETAVYLQLGPVLGRGRIDR
;
A
#
# COMPACT_ATOMS: atom_id res chain seq x y z
N GLU A 1 -5.73 1.84 14.92
CA GLU A 1 -7.13 1.84 14.43
C GLU A 1 -7.61 3.29 14.43
N LEU A 2 -7.86 3.89 13.25
CA LEU A 2 -8.14 5.32 13.12
C LEU A 2 -9.62 5.69 13.31
N GLY A 3 -10.51 4.69 13.29
CA GLY A 3 -11.94 4.87 13.53
C GLY A 3 -12.75 3.70 13.00
N LYS A 4 -13.95 3.51 13.58
CA LYS A 4 -14.89 2.47 13.15
C LYS A 4 -15.85 3.04 12.13
N LEU A 5 -16.09 2.31 11.04
CA LEU A 5 -17.11 2.66 10.06
C LEU A 5 -18.50 2.25 10.56
N PRO A 6 -19.59 2.91 10.10
CA PRO A 6 -20.94 2.40 10.26
C PRO A 6 -21.03 0.95 9.77
N GLN A 7 -21.73 0.09 10.50
CA GLN A 7 -21.81 -1.37 10.25
C GLN A 7 -22.31 -1.75 8.85
N VAL A 8 -22.95 -0.82 8.13
CA VAL A 8 -23.41 -0.98 6.74
C VAL A 8 -22.31 -0.77 5.69
N LEU A 9 -21.18 -0.13 6.05
CA LEU A 9 -20.08 0.21 5.14
C LEU A 9 -18.84 -0.70 5.29
N GLY A 10 -18.73 -1.48 6.38
CA GLY A 10 -17.69 -2.50 6.54
C GLY A 10 -16.97 -2.52 7.90
N GLY A 11 -15.77 -3.11 7.94
CA GLY A 11 -15.03 -3.48 9.16
C GLY A 11 -14.22 -2.36 9.82
N GLY A 12 -13.95 -1.25 9.12
CA GLY A 12 -13.22 -0.10 9.65
C GLY A 12 -12.38 0.61 8.60
N VAL A 13 -11.82 1.77 8.96
CA VAL A 13 -10.80 2.48 8.17
C VAL A 13 -9.42 2.25 8.76
N PHE A 14 -8.43 2.10 7.88
CA PHE A 14 -7.03 1.99 8.23
C PHE A 14 -6.21 2.95 7.39
N GLY A 15 -5.00 3.23 7.86
CA GLY A 15 -4.04 4.06 7.16
C GLY A 15 -2.64 3.69 7.58
N GLY A 16 -1.69 4.04 6.75
CA GLY A 16 -0.28 3.79 7.02
C GLY A 16 0.62 4.61 6.13
N ALA A 17 1.91 4.42 6.35
CA ALA A 17 2.98 5.03 5.60
C ALA A 17 4.04 3.98 5.31
N SER A 18 4.78 4.13 4.22
CA SER A 18 6.02 3.39 3.96
C SER A 18 7.19 4.34 3.72
N LEU A 19 8.38 3.85 4.03
CA LEU A 19 9.66 4.41 3.60
C LEU A 19 10.46 3.28 2.98
N GLU A 20 10.97 3.51 1.79
CA GLU A 20 11.68 2.52 0.99
C GLU A 20 12.96 3.14 0.47
N ALA A 21 13.99 2.32 0.28
CA ALA A 21 15.25 2.77 -0.30
C ALA A 21 15.85 1.63 -1.12
N GLY A 22 16.15 1.87 -2.40
CA GLY A 22 16.66 0.83 -3.29
C GLY A 22 16.98 1.35 -4.68
N ASN A 23 17.59 0.49 -5.48
CA ASN A 23 17.93 0.75 -6.89
C ASN A 23 18.12 -0.60 -7.61
N VAL A 24 18.21 -0.59 -8.95
CA VAL A 24 18.39 -1.78 -9.78
C VAL A 24 19.58 -1.56 -10.71
N TRP A 25 20.50 -2.53 -10.73
CA TRP A 25 21.73 -2.48 -11.53
C TRP A 25 21.79 -3.67 -12.50
N ALA A 26 22.33 -3.43 -13.69
CA ALA A 26 22.48 -4.46 -14.72
C ALA A 26 23.68 -5.40 -14.47
N ASN A 27 24.78 -4.86 -13.90
CA ASN A 27 25.96 -5.64 -13.57
C ASN A 27 26.22 -5.61 -12.05
N PRO A 28 26.70 -6.71 -11.45
CA PRO A 28 27.04 -6.74 -10.03
C PRO A 28 28.14 -5.74 -9.62
N GLY A 29 29.00 -5.33 -10.57
CA GLY A 29 30.07 -4.37 -10.32
C GLY A 29 29.60 -2.92 -10.18
N ASP A 30 28.35 -2.62 -10.57
CA ASP A 30 27.78 -1.26 -10.55
C ASP A 30 26.98 -0.98 -9.26
N ILE A 31 26.86 -1.95 -8.35
CA ILE A 31 26.09 -1.81 -7.11
C ILE A 31 26.75 -0.74 -6.22
N ASP A 32 26.02 0.33 -5.97
CA ASP A 32 26.45 1.42 -5.09
C ASP A 32 25.32 1.83 -4.14
N LEU A 33 25.65 2.14 -2.89
CA LEU A 33 24.67 2.69 -1.94
C LEU A 33 24.49 4.20 -2.12
N SER A 34 25.42 4.86 -2.81
CA SER A 34 25.38 6.31 -3.04
C SER A 34 24.29 6.74 -4.01
N ASP A 35 23.83 5.83 -4.89
CA ASP A 35 22.80 6.08 -5.90
C ASP A 35 21.42 5.52 -5.52
N MET A 36 21.25 5.13 -4.25
CA MET A 36 19.97 4.62 -3.77
C MET A 36 18.85 5.64 -3.91
N ILE A 37 17.71 5.18 -4.44
CA ILE A 37 16.50 5.97 -4.55
C ILE A 37 15.70 5.77 -3.26
N ILE A 38 15.58 6.83 -2.46
CA ILE A 38 14.71 6.84 -1.27
C ILE A 38 13.32 7.27 -1.70
N SER A 39 12.30 6.53 -1.30
CA SER A 39 10.89 6.88 -1.54
C SER A 39 10.05 6.74 -0.29
N GLY A 40 8.89 7.36 -0.31
CA GLY A 40 7.92 7.26 0.76
C GLY A 40 6.50 7.30 0.24
N SER A 41 5.58 6.69 0.96
CA SER A 41 4.17 6.68 0.62
C SER A 41 3.28 6.87 1.83
N LEU A 42 2.07 7.39 1.60
CA LEU A 42 0.98 7.43 2.54
C LEU A 42 -0.22 6.74 1.90
N PHE A 43 -0.99 5.97 2.69
CA PHE A 43 -2.18 5.31 2.22
C PHE A 43 -3.30 5.30 3.25
N LEU A 44 -4.53 5.30 2.76
CA LEU A 44 -5.76 5.17 3.53
C LEU A 44 -6.62 4.12 2.84
N GLY A 45 -7.24 3.24 3.63
CA GLY A 45 -8.11 2.20 3.13
C GLY A 45 -9.26 1.90 4.07
N ALA A 46 -10.22 1.13 3.56
CA ALA A 46 -11.36 0.66 4.29
C ALA A 46 -11.60 -0.81 3.94
N ASP A 47 -11.88 -1.61 4.96
CA ASP A 47 -12.45 -2.93 4.76
C ASP A 47 -13.94 -2.76 4.54
N THR A 48 -14.42 -3.02 3.33
CA THR A 48 -15.85 -2.92 2.98
C THR A 48 -16.52 -4.29 3.00
N LEU A 49 -17.86 -4.32 2.90
CA LEU A 49 -18.62 -5.57 2.79
C LEU A 49 -18.18 -6.44 1.60
N ILE A 50 -17.68 -5.81 0.53
CA ILE A 50 -17.33 -6.46 -0.74
C ILE A 50 -15.81 -6.53 -0.95
N GLY A 51 -15.00 -6.41 0.10
CA GLY A 51 -13.53 -6.46 0.00
C GLY A 51 -12.84 -5.17 0.43
N SER A 52 -11.51 -5.18 0.47
CA SER A 52 -10.73 -4.01 0.87
C SER A 52 -10.61 -3.01 -0.27
N LEU A 53 -10.72 -1.72 0.03
CA LEU A 53 -10.43 -0.63 -0.91
C LEU A 53 -9.39 0.28 -0.27
N SER A 54 -8.29 0.57 -0.96
CA SER A 54 -7.30 1.54 -0.48
C SER A 54 -6.83 2.48 -1.58
N LEU A 55 -6.50 3.70 -1.17
CA LEU A 55 -5.91 4.76 -1.96
C LEU A 55 -4.57 5.15 -1.33
N GLY A 56 -3.59 5.48 -2.17
CA GLY A 56 -2.30 5.95 -1.68
C GLY A 56 -1.66 6.97 -2.59
N VAL A 57 -0.71 7.71 -2.03
CA VAL A 57 0.17 8.63 -2.76
C VAL A 57 1.61 8.33 -2.38
N GLY A 58 2.53 8.40 -3.34
CA GLY A 58 3.95 8.16 -3.14
C GLY A 58 4.80 9.21 -3.81
N ALA A 59 5.99 9.45 -3.25
CA ALA A 59 7.01 10.32 -3.81
C ALA A 59 8.40 9.68 -3.70
N SER A 60 9.25 9.95 -4.68
CA SER A 60 10.63 9.49 -4.73
C SER A 60 11.61 10.65 -4.62
N GLY A 61 12.79 10.39 -4.04
CA GLY A 61 13.92 11.31 -3.99
C GLY A 61 14.47 11.65 -5.37
N SER A 62 14.16 10.87 -6.40
CA SER A 62 14.44 11.16 -7.81
C SER A 62 13.40 12.08 -8.49
N GLY A 63 12.33 12.46 -7.78
CA GLY A 63 11.36 13.47 -8.23
C GLY A 63 10.04 12.92 -8.79
N GLU A 64 9.87 11.61 -8.85
CA GLU A 64 8.63 10.97 -9.31
C GLU A 64 7.56 10.95 -8.21
N THR A 65 6.31 11.03 -8.63
CA THR A 65 5.14 10.88 -7.76
C THR A 65 4.16 9.90 -8.37
N ALA A 66 3.45 9.15 -7.53
CA ALA A 66 2.46 8.18 -7.97
C ALA A 66 1.20 8.22 -7.10
N VAL A 67 0.07 7.83 -7.69
CA VAL A 67 -1.20 7.62 -7.00
C VAL A 67 -1.62 6.17 -7.21
N TYR A 68 -2.05 5.52 -6.14
CA TYR A 68 -2.39 4.10 -6.12
C TYR A 68 -3.87 3.92 -5.77
N LEU A 69 -4.51 2.96 -6.44
CA LEU A 69 -5.82 2.43 -6.08
C LEU A 69 -5.69 0.91 -6.00
N GLN A 70 -6.04 0.33 -4.86
CA GLN A 70 -5.99 -1.11 -4.62
C GLN A 70 -7.37 -1.62 -4.22
N LEU A 71 -7.80 -2.69 -4.89
CA LEU A 71 -9.04 -3.41 -4.65
C LEU A 71 -8.70 -4.84 -4.22
N GLY A 72 -9.12 -5.19 -3.01
CA GLY A 72 -9.03 -6.55 -2.50
C GLY A 72 -10.13 -7.45 -3.08
N PRO A 73 -10.01 -8.77 -2.88
CA PRO A 73 -10.97 -9.74 -3.40
C PRO A 73 -12.40 -9.44 -2.95
N VAL A 74 -13.30 -9.42 -3.92
CA VAL A 74 -14.73 -9.33 -3.68
C VAL A 74 -15.23 -10.72 -3.26
N LEU A 75 -15.34 -10.93 -1.95
CA LEU A 75 -15.79 -12.17 -1.29
C LEU A 75 -14.83 -13.36 -1.40
N GLY A 76 -14.02 -13.54 -0.36
CA GLY A 76 -13.23 -14.74 -0.09
C GLY A 76 -13.40 -15.22 1.35
N ARG A 77 -14.64 -15.34 1.84
CA ARG A 77 -14.91 -16.00 3.13
C ARG A 77 -16.08 -16.98 3.04
N GLY A 78 -15.95 -17.94 2.14
CA GLY A 78 -16.45 -19.27 2.45
C GLY A 78 -15.62 -19.79 3.63
N ARG A 79 -16.19 -19.70 4.84
CA ARG A 79 -15.71 -20.49 5.97
C ARG A 79 -15.73 -21.95 5.52
N ILE A 80 -14.58 -22.52 5.22
CA ILE A 80 -14.39 -23.98 5.31
C ILE A 80 -13.73 -24.19 6.66
N ASP A 81 -14.60 -24.32 7.64
CA ASP A 81 -14.34 -25.12 8.82
C ASP A 81 -14.00 -26.56 8.40
N ARG A 82 -12.80 -27.00 8.75
CA ARG A 82 -12.47 -28.40 9.02
C ARG A 82 -11.72 -28.48 10.33
#